data_AF-A0A2E1I0A7-F1
#
_entry.id   AF-A0A2E1I0A7-F1
#
_cell.length_a   1.000
_cell.length_b   1.000
_cell.length_c   1.000
_cell.angle_alpha   90.00
_cell.angle_beta   90.00
_cell.angle_gamma   90.00
#
_symmetry.space_group_name_H-M   'P 1'
#
loop_
_entity.id
_entity.type
_entity.pdbx_description
1 polymer ?
#
loop_
_entity_poly.entity_id
_entity_poly.type
_entity_poly.pdbx_seq_one_letter_code
_entity_poly.pdbx_strand_id
1 'polypeptide(L)'
;MKIAKFSFAVFSAALLTVLLITPISSISNLLWLSSIGMPVNFMSSLEVLLFDFQRLGIALYGVVIVAFAIAFSVSGLISKFSNFGGKYLYALAGLAAIAAALFLMVELLFQSELLGGNRSLIGKLLHWLAGFFGGYFYYVLISKKLTYTFFIRYLSVLYSYVVLGTVLDWIFNPSNAALGFGFVLSEISNEGQNALIRDFTSLFLATFIFSILGAITLNPAWFYSIAIIYFGAAIFNLTAIYIHGTGYNSIYISEILLASWPLFLGLTIYFKGLKE
;
A
#
# COMPACT_ATOMS: atom_id res chain seq x y z
N MET A 1 -10.21 -14.23 20.88
CA MET A 1 -9.56 -12.92 20.61
C MET A 1 -10.65 -11.93 20.21
N LYS A 2 -10.61 -10.64 20.62
CA LYS A 2 -11.57 -9.65 20.10
C LYS A 2 -11.44 -9.63 18.57
N ILE A 3 -12.54 -9.84 17.83
CA ILE A 3 -12.55 -10.02 16.37
C ILE A 3 -11.78 -8.89 15.66
N ALA A 4 -12.01 -7.64 16.06
CA ALA A 4 -11.29 -6.49 15.49
C ALA A 4 -9.76 -6.55 15.67
N LYS A 5 -9.26 -7.07 16.80
CA LYS A 5 -7.82 -7.22 17.04
C LYS A 5 -7.20 -8.26 16.10
N PHE A 6 -7.93 -9.33 15.80
CA PHE A 6 -7.52 -10.35 14.84
C PHE A 6 -7.35 -9.74 13.45
N SER A 7 -8.41 -9.11 12.94
CA SER A 7 -8.42 -8.56 11.58
C SER A 7 -7.30 -7.54 11.35
N PHE A 8 -7.11 -6.58 12.27
CA PHE A 8 -6.04 -5.60 12.13
C PHE A 8 -4.63 -6.22 12.20
N ALA A 9 -4.43 -7.24 13.03
CA ALA A 9 -3.15 -7.94 13.08
C ALA A 9 -2.87 -8.68 11.77
N VAL A 10 -3.87 -9.35 11.19
CA VAL A 10 -3.74 -10.01 9.87
C VAL A 10 -3.40 -8.98 8.80
N PHE A 11 -4.16 -7.88 8.73
CA PHE A 11 -3.93 -6.84 7.72
C PHE A 11 -2.55 -6.18 7.86
N SER A 12 -2.11 -5.90 9.09
CA SER A 12 -0.78 -5.34 9.33
C SER A 12 0.34 -6.31 8.97
N ALA A 13 0.18 -7.59 9.29
CA ALA A 13 1.13 -8.63 8.92
C ALA A 13 1.21 -8.84 7.41
N ALA A 14 0.06 -8.88 6.73
CA ALA A 14 0.00 -9.01 5.29
C ALA A 14 0.66 -7.82 4.59
N LEU A 15 0.42 -6.60 5.08
CA LEU A 15 1.02 -5.39 4.52
C LEU A 15 2.54 -5.46 4.65
N LEU A 16 3.07 -5.76 5.84
CA LEU A 16 4.51 -5.93 6.05
C LEU A 16 5.11 -6.98 5.09
N THR A 17 4.47 -8.14 4.97
CA THR A 17 4.97 -9.21 4.09
C THR A 17 4.98 -8.78 2.62
N VAL A 18 3.94 -8.09 2.14
CA VAL A 18 3.89 -7.56 0.78
C VAL A 18 5.01 -6.56 0.52
N LEU A 19 5.23 -5.61 1.44
CA LEU A 19 6.29 -4.61 1.32
C LEU A 19 7.69 -5.24 1.26
N LEU A 20 7.85 -6.48 1.73
CA LEU A 20 9.08 -7.27 1.60
C LEU A 20 9.10 -8.10 0.31
N ILE A 21 7.99 -8.72 -0.09
CA ILE A 21 7.92 -9.58 -1.28
C ILE A 21 8.13 -8.78 -2.57
N THR A 22 7.54 -7.59 -2.68
CA THR A 22 7.58 -6.85 -3.95
C THR A 22 9.00 -6.45 -4.37
N PRO A 23 9.88 -5.88 -3.51
CA PRO A 23 11.26 -5.60 -3.92
C PRO A 23 12.06 -6.88 -4.22
N ILE A 24 11.83 -7.98 -3.49
CA ILE A 24 12.48 -9.27 -3.78
C ILE A 24 12.15 -9.71 -5.21
N SER A 25 10.88 -9.64 -5.59
CA SER A 25 10.42 -10.03 -6.92
C SER A 25 10.99 -9.14 -8.02
N SER A 26 10.93 -7.82 -7.84
CA SER A 26 11.41 -6.85 -8.84
C SER A 26 12.91 -6.90 -9.01
N ILE A 27 13.69 -6.95 -7.92
CA ILE A 27 15.16 -7.09 -8.00
C ILE A 27 15.52 -8.39 -8.71
N SER A 28 14.86 -9.50 -8.37
CA SER A 28 15.12 -10.79 -9.04
C SER A 28 14.80 -10.75 -10.53
N ASN A 29 13.72 -10.05 -10.92
CA ASN A 29 13.36 -9.88 -12.32
C ASN A 29 14.38 -9.01 -13.08
N LEU A 30 14.85 -7.92 -12.47
CA LEU A 30 15.89 -7.05 -13.07
C LEU A 30 17.23 -7.77 -13.22
N LEU A 31 17.63 -8.57 -12.22
CA LEU A 31 18.83 -9.41 -12.31
C LEU A 31 18.72 -10.45 -13.42
N TRP A 32 17.55 -11.09 -13.57
CA TRP A 32 17.30 -12.02 -14.65
C TRP A 32 17.37 -11.34 -16.03
N LEU A 33 16.70 -10.19 -16.21
CA LEU A 33 16.77 -9.40 -17.44
C LEU A 33 18.21 -9.03 -17.81
N SER A 34 18.98 -8.56 -16.82
CA SER A 34 20.40 -8.25 -17.03
C SER A 34 21.21 -9.49 -17.45
N SER A 35 20.88 -10.68 -16.93
CA SER A 35 21.62 -11.91 -17.23
C SER A 35 21.41 -12.42 -18.66
N ILE A 36 20.29 -12.06 -19.31
CA ILE A 36 19.97 -12.44 -20.69
C ILE A 36 20.34 -11.35 -21.71
N GLY A 37 21.12 -10.34 -21.29
CA GLY A 37 21.59 -9.26 -22.14
C GLY A 37 20.55 -8.18 -22.46
N MET A 38 19.43 -8.14 -21.72
CA MET A 38 18.46 -7.04 -21.86
C MET A 38 19.00 -5.76 -21.21
N PRO A 39 18.76 -4.58 -21.82
CA PRO A 39 19.24 -3.32 -21.27
C PRO A 39 18.51 -2.99 -19.96
N VAL A 40 19.26 -2.94 -18.87
CA VAL A 40 18.77 -2.54 -17.55
C VAL A 40 19.52 -1.29 -17.12
N ASN A 41 18.84 -0.14 -17.13
CA ASN A 41 19.41 1.12 -16.67
C ASN A 41 18.85 1.49 -15.29
N PHE A 42 19.52 2.43 -14.61
CA PHE A 42 19.14 2.82 -13.24
C PHE A 42 17.71 3.38 -13.17
N MET A 43 17.32 4.24 -14.12
CA MET A 43 16.02 4.91 -14.09
C MET A 43 14.87 3.93 -14.32
N SER A 44 14.99 3.05 -15.33
CA SER A 44 14.03 1.99 -15.61
C SER A 44 13.95 0.98 -14.47
N SER A 45 15.08 0.71 -13.80
CA SER A 45 15.10 -0.17 -12.63
C SER A 45 14.33 0.43 -11.46
N LEU A 46 14.54 1.72 -11.19
CA LEU A 46 13.82 2.44 -10.14
C LEU A 46 12.31 2.49 -10.44
N GLU A 47 11.94 2.77 -11.68
CA GLU A 47 10.56 2.79 -12.13
C GLU A 47 9.87 1.43 -11.93
N VAL A 48 10.49 0.34 -12.38
CA VAL A 48 9.99 -1.03 -12.18
C VAL A 48 9.84 -1.35 -10.69
N LEU A 49 10.86 -1.03 -9.88
CA LEU A 49 10.83 -1.27 -8.44
C LEU A 49 9.65 -0.55 -7.77
N LEU A 50 9.44 0.73 -8.09
CA LEU A 50 8.40 1.53 -7.46
C LEU A 50 6.99 1.14 -7.92
N PHE A 51 6.80 0.89 -9.23
CA PHE A 51 5.51 0.48 -9.74
C PHE A 51 5.12 -0.94 -9.31
N ASP A 52 6.05 -1.89 -9.28
CA ASP A 52 5.77 -3.21 -8.71
C ASP A 52 5.51 -3.10 -7.20
N PHE A 53 6.29 -2.28 -6.49
CA PHE A 53 6.10 -2.07 -5.06
C PHE A 53 4.68 -1.63 -4.74
N GLN A 54 4.06 -0.78 -5.58
CA GLN A 54 2.69 -0.30 -5.38
C GLN A 54 1.63 -1.20 -6.06
N ARG A 55 1.71 -1.43 -7.37
CA ARG A 55 0.65 -2.08 -8.17
C ARG A 55 0.59 -3.57 -7.90
N LEU A 56 1.71 -4.26 -8.10
CA LEU A 56 1.82 -5.68 -7.81
C LEU A 56 1.59 -5.92 -6.31
N GLY A 57 2.07 -5.02 -5.46
CA GLY A 57 1.85 -5.12 -4.03
C GLY A 57 0.39 -5.01 -3.59
N ILE A 58 -0.43 -4.12 -4.18
CA ILE A 58 -1.88 -4.08 -3.92
C ILE A 58 -2.55 -5.42 -4.29
N ALA A 59 -2.20 -5.99 -5.44
CA ALA A 59 -2.74 -7.28 -5.85
C ALA A 59 -2.34 -8.40 -4.87
N LEU A 60 -1.06 -8.46 -4.49
CA LEU A 60 -0.55 -9.44 -3.53
C LEU A 60 -1.14 -9.25 -2.13
N TYR A 61 -1.48 -8.02 -1.73
CA TYR A 61 -2.06 -7.74 -0.43
C TYR A 61 -3.37 -8.48 -0.20
N GLY A 62 -4.25 -8.54 -1.20
CA GLY A 62 -5.47 -9.35 -1.12
C GLY A 62 -5.18 -10.85 -0.92
N VAL A 63 -4.26 -11.40 -1.72
CA VAL A 63 -3.87 -12.82 -1.65
C VAL A 63 -3.27 -13.17 -0.29
N VAL A 64 -2.33 -12.35 0.19
CA VAL A 64 -1.65 -12.58 1.47
C VAL A 64 -2.59 -12.44 2.65
N ILE A 65 -3.56 -11.51 2.62
CA ILE A 65 -4.59 -11.42 3.67
C ILE A 65 -5.36 -12.74 3.79
N VAL A 66 -5.81 -13.31 2.67
CA VAL A 66 -6.58 -14.57 2.67
C VAL A 66 -5.73 -15.71 3.21
N ALA A 67 -4.50 -15.85 2.70
CA ALA A 67 -3.57 -16.88 3.14
C ALA A 67 -3.27 -16.78 4.66
N PHE A 68 -2.99 -15.57 5.15
CA PHE A 68 -2.70 -15.33 6.56
C PHE A 68 -3.92 -15.51 7.46
N ALA A 69 -5.11 -15.09 7.02
CA ALA A 69 -6.34 -15.29 7.78
C ALA A 69 -6.59 -16.79 8.04
N ILE A 70 -6.40 -17.64 7.03
CA ILE A 70 -6.51 -19.09 7.17
C ILE A 70 -5.41 -19.64 8.08
N ALA A 71 -4.14 -19.36 7.75
CA ALA A 71 -3.00 -19.92 8.47
C ALA A 71 -2.99 -19.53 9.95
N PHE A 72 -3.24 -18.26 10.28
CA PHE A 72 -3.24 -17.80 11.66
C PHE A 72 -4.47 -18.25 12.44
N SER A 73 -5.60 -18.51 11.78
CA SER A 73 -6.76 -19.16 12.43
C SER A 73 -6.41 -20.59 12.84
N VAL A 74 -5.78 -21.36 11.94
CA VAL A 74 -5.31 -22.71 12.22
C VAL A 74 -4.25 -22.71 13.33
N SER A 75 -3.27 -21.82 13.28
CA SER A 75 -2.28 -21.67 14.37
C SER A 75 -2.92 -21.29 15.70
N GLY A 76 -3.98 -20.46 15.69
CA GLY A 76 -4.75 -20.13 16.87
C GLY A 76 -5.44 -21.36 17.49
N LEU A 77 -5.97 -22.25 16.67
CA LEU A 77 -6.55 -23.53 17.12
C LEU A 77 -5.47 -24.47 17.66
N ILE A 78 -4.35 -24.63 16.94
CA ILE A 78 -3.21 -25.44 17.41
C ILE A 78 -2.72 -24.95 18.77
N SER A 79 -2.57 -23.63 18.93
CA SER A 79 -2.14 -23.02 20.20
C SER A 79 -3.14 -23.19 21.33
N LYS A 80 -4.41 -23.48 21.04
CA LYS A 80 -5.45 -23.72 22.04
C LYS A 80 -5.48 -25.19 22.48
N PHE A 81 -5.20 -26.12 21.58
CA PHE A 81 -5.38 -27.56 21.80
C PHE A 81 -4.06 -28.35 21.94
N SER A 82 -2.91 -27.67 21.91
CA SER A 82 -1.60 -28.30 22.05
C SER A 82 -0.66 -27.44 22.89
N ASN A 83 0.50 -27.99 23.24
CA ASN A 83 1.58 -27.26 23.92
C ASN A 83 2.39 -26.35 22.97
N PHE A 84 2.11 -26.40 21.66
CA PHE A 84 2.78 -25.55 20.67
C PHE A 84 2.11 -24.19 20.63
N GLY A 85 2.90 -23.12 20.70
CA GLY A 85 2.36 -21.76 20.68
C GLY A 85 3.46 -20.72 20.52
N GLY A 86 3.09 -19.46 20.73
CA GLY A 86 4.06 -18.38 20.77
C GLY A 86 4.53 -17.90 19.39
N LYS A 87 5.57 -17.06 19.41
CA LYS A 87 6.07 -16.34 18.23
C LYS A 87 6.50 -17.23 17.07
N TYR A 88 7.08 -18.40 17.35
CA TYR A 88 7.60 -19.28 16.31
C TYR A 88 6.50 -20.07 15.60
N LEU A 89 5.40 -20.41 16.28
CA LEU A 89 4.25 -21.06 15.62
C LEU A 89 3.66 -20.17 14.53
N TYR A 90 3.41 -18.90 14.85
CA TYR A 90 2.86 -17.96 13.88
C TYR A 90 3.87 -17.57 12.79
N ALA A 91 5.15 -17.47 13.12
CA ALA A 91 6.19 -17.22 12.13
C ALA A 91 6.30 -18.39 11.11
N LEU A 92 6.33 -19.64 11.58
CA LEU A 92 6.31 -20.81 10.69
C LEU A 92 5.01 -20.91 9.89
N ALA A 93 3.87 -20.54 10.48
CA ALA A 93 2.60 -20.49 9.77
C ALA A 93 2.58 -19.43 8.67
N GLY A 94 3.14 -18.24 8.92
CA GLY A 94 3.31 -17.20 7.90
C GLY A 94 4.23 -17.63 6.76
N LEU A 95 5.34 -18.31 7.10
CA LEU A 95 6.23 -18.93 6.12
C LEU A 95 5.48 -19.94 5.25
N ALA A 96 4.79 -20.90 5.87
CA ALA A 96 4.03 -21.94 5.18
C ALA A 96 2.90 -21.34 4.32
N ALA A 97 2.23 -20.29 4.81
CA ALA A 97 1.18 -19.60 4.09
C ALA A 97 1.71 -18.95 2.80
N ILE A 98 2.85 -18.26 2.85
CA ILE A 98 3.47 -17.68 1.65
C ILE A 98 3.98 -18.78 0.71
N ALA A 99 4.61 -19.83 1.23
CA ALA A 99 5.07 -20.95 0.40
C ALA A 99 3.90 -21.60 -0.35
N ALA A 100 2.80 -21.88 0.35
CA ALA A 100 1.58 -22.43 -0.24
C ALA A 100 0.92 -21.46 -1.23
N ALA A 101 0.82 -20.17 -0.89
CA ALA A 101 0.24 -19.16 -1.79
C ALA A 101 1.03 -19.04 -3.09
N LEU A 102 2.37 -19.01 -3.02
CA LEU A 102 3.23 -18.97 -4.20
C LEU A 102 3.09 -20.23 -5.05
N PHE A 103 3.05 -21.40 -4.42
CA PHE A 103 2.84 -22.67 -5.13
C PHE A 103 1.48 -22.70 -5.83
N LEU A 104 0.40 -22.35 -5.14
CA LEU A 104 -0.95 -22.35 -5.69
C LEU A 104 -1.12 -21.28 -6.78
N MET A 105 -0.48 -20.11 -6.66
CA MET A 105 -0.50 -19.12 -7.74
C MET A 105 0.09 -19.67 -9.02
N VAL A 106 1.19 -20.43 -8.94
CA VAL A 106 1.79 -21.07 -10.13
C VAL A 106 0.90 -22.21 -10.62
N GLU A 107 0.54 -23.15 -9.75
CA GLU A 107 -0.07 -24.42 -10.17
C GLU A 107 -1.56 -24.31 -10.51
N LEU A 108 -2.29 -23.39 -9.88
CA LEU A 108 -3.75 -23.29 -10.05
C LEU A 108 -4.16 -22.09 -10.90
N LEU A 109 -3.46 -20.95 -10.76
CA LEU A 109 -3.93 -19.68 -11.34
C LEU A 109 -3.21 -19.30 -12.64
N PHE A 110 -1.87 -19.32 -12.64
CA PHE A 110 -1.10 -18.70 -13.73
C PHE A 110 -0.32 -19.68 -14.61
N GLN A 111 -0.18 -20.94 -14.20
CA GLN A 111 0.64 -21.97 -14.89
C GLN A 111 2.09 -21.51 -15.18
N SER A 112 2.55 -20.49 -14.48
CA SER A 112 3.83 -19.82 -14.70
C SER A 112 4.27 -19.03 -13.46
N GLU A 113 5.58 -18.82 -13.33
CA GLU A 113 6.17 -18.06 -12.23
C GLU A 113 6.11 -16.55 -12.50
N LEU A 114 4.94 -15.97 -12.19
CA LEU A 114 4.63 -14.54 -12.36
C LEU A 114 5.62 -13.64 -11.59
N LEU A 115 5.92 -14.00 -10.35
CA LEU A 115 6.86 -13.26 -9.50
C LEU A 115 8.29 -13.66 -9.86
N GLY A 116 9.11 -12.70 -10.29
CA GLY A 116 10.50 -12.95 -10.70
C GLY A 116 11.33 -13.63 -9.60
N GLY A 117 11.09 -13.27 -8.33
CA GLY A 117 11.73 -13.91 -7.18
C GLY A 117 11.38 -15.40 -7.04
N ASN A 118 10.22 -15.82 -7.51
CA ASN A 118 9.81 -17.22 -7.47
C ASN A 118 10.53 -18.09 -8.52
N ARG A 119 11.37 -17.53 -9.40
CA ARG A 119 12.10 -18.33 -10.41
C ARG A 119 13.37 -18.99 -9.92
N SER A 120 13.89 -18.50 -8.81
CA SER A 120 15.14 -18.98 -8.23
C SER A 120 14.92 -19.56 -6.84
N LEU A 121 15.78 -20.49 -6.43
CA LEU A 121 15.75 -21.02 -5.06
C LEU A 121 15.95 -19.89 -4.02
N ILE A 122 16.87 -18.97 -4.29
CA ILE A 122 17.17 -17.85 -3.38
C ILE A 122 15.95 -16.94 -3.20
N GLY A 123 15.25 -16.59 -4.28
CA GLY A 123 14.08 -15.72 -4.19
C GLY A 123 12.87 -16.43 -3.56
N LYS A 124 12.69 -17.75 -3.78
CA LYS A 124 11.71 -18.57 -3.04
C LYS A 124 11.95 -18.48 -1.53
N LEU A 125 13.20 -18.73 -1.11
CA LEU A 125 13.58 -18.65 0.31
C LEU A 125 13.36 -17.24 0.89
N LEU A 126 13.70 -16.19 0.15
CA LEU A 126 13.48 -14.81 0.59
C LEU A 126 11.98 -14.47 0.74
N HIS A 127 11.13 -14.93 -0.17
CA HIS A 127 9.67 -14.76 -0.02
C HIS A 127 9.14 -15.53 1.19
N TRP A 128 9.62 -16.76 1.43
CA TRP A 128 9.24 -17.54 2.60
C TRP A 128 9.66 -16.86 3.90
N LEU A 129 10.85 -16.25 3.92
CA LEU A 129 11.32 -15.43 5.04
C LEU A 129 10.46 -14.16 5.23
N ALA A 130 10.00 -13.52 4.15
CA ALA A 130 9.04 -12.42 4.26
C ALA A 130 7.71 -12.87 4.91
N GLY A 131 7.26 -14.08 4.61
CA GLY A 131 6.14 -14.73 5.29
C GLY A 131 6.42 -14.99 6.77
N PHE A 132 7.62 -15.47 7.09
CA PHE A 132 8.07 -15.68 8.47
C PHE A 132 8.02 -14.40 9.29
N PHE A 133 8.57 -13.30 8.76
CA PHE A 133 8.53 -12.00 9.45
C PHE A 133 7.10 -11.47 9.61
N GLY A 134 6.22 -11.68 8.62
CA GLY A 134 4.79 -11.37 8.73
C GLY A 134 4.11 -12.11 9.88
N GLY A 135 4.34 -13.43 9.98
CA GLY A 135 3.81 -14.25 11.06
C GLY A 135 4.37 -13.90 12.44
N TYR A 136 5.66 -13.58 12.52
CA TYR A 136 6.27 -13.07 13.74
C TYR A 136 5.64 -11.75 14.18
N PHE A 137 5.47 -10.81 13.23
CA PHE A 137 4.86 -9.51 13.50
C PHE A 137 3.40 -9.65 13.93
N TYR A 138 2.63 -10.53 13.28
CA TYR A 138 1.28 -10.89 13.71
C TYR A 138 1.26 -11.30 15.20
N TYR A 139 2.15 -12.21 15.61
CA TYR A 139 2.24 -12.64 17.00
C TYR A 139 2.51 -11.47 17.96
N VAL A 140 3.43 -10.57 17.60
CA VAL A 140 3.73 -9.38 18.41
C VAL A 140 2.47 -8.53 18.61
N LEU A 141 1.67 -8.33 17.55
CA LEU A 141 0.43 -7.55 17.60
C LEU A 141 -0.65 -8.20 18.46
N ILE A 142 -0.82 -9.52 18.37
CA ILE A 142 -1.82 -10.23 19.17
C ILE A 142 -1.39 -10.42 20.63
N SER A 143 -0.09 -10.38 20.92
CA SER A 143 0.46 -10.53 22.27
C SER A 143 0.41 -9.24 23.09
N LYS A 144 0.36 -8.07 22.44
CA LYS A 144 0.32 -6.76 23.10
C LYS A 144 -1.07 -6.15 23.07
N LYS A 145 -1.36 -5.22 24.00
CA LYS A 145 -2.55 -4.37 23.90
C LYS A 145 -2.29 -3.31 22.84
N LEU A 146 -3.06 -3.34 21.75
CA LEU A 146 -2.96 -2.34 20.70
C LEU A 146 -3.51 -1.00 21.21
N THR A 147 -2.70 0.05 21.09
CA THR A 147 -3.07 1.43 21.41
C THR A 147 -3.74 2.09 20.20
N TYR A 148 -4.46 3.19 20.41
CA TYR A 148 -5.05 3.96 19.31
C TYR A 148 -3.99 4.47 18.32
N THR A 149 -2.81 4.83 18.83
CA THR A 149 -1.66 5.28 18.02
C THR A 149 -1.20 4.23 17.01
N PHE A 150 -1.27 2.94 17.34
CA PHE A 150 -0.96 1.87 16.39
C PHE A 150 -1.92 1.87 15.20
N PHE A 151 -3.23 1.96 15.46
CA PHE A 151 -4.24 1.99 14.39
C PHE A 151 -4.05 3.18 13.47
N ILE A 152 -3.71 4.35 14.02
CA ILE A 152 -3.47 5.56 13.25
C ILE A 152 -2.24 5.40 12.35
N ARG A 153 -1.13 4.86 12.89
CA ARG A 153 0.07 4.58 12.10
C ARG A 153 -0.22 3.59 10.96
N TYR A 154 -0.92 2.50 11.26
CA TYR A 154 -1.29 1.52 10.25
C TYR A 154 -2.16 2.12 9.14
N LEU A 155 -3.26 2.80 9.50
CA LEU A 155 -4.18 3.39 8.52
C LEU A 155 -3.52 4.52 7.72
N SER A 156 -2.59 5.26 8.32
CA SER A 156 -1.83 6.30 7.63
C SER A 156 -0.80 5.71 6.66
N VAL A 157 -0.09 4.65 7.03
CA VAL A 157 0.81 3.92 6.10
C VAL A 157 0.00 3.32 4.95
N LEU A 158 -1.16 2.73 5.23
CA LEU A 158 -2.04 2.21 4.19
C LEU A 158 -2.53 3.31 3.24
N TYR A 159 -2.94 4.46 3.78
CA TYR A 159 -3.31 5.63 2.98
C TYR A 159 -2.17 6.10 2.08
N SER A 160 -0.97 6.27 2.65
CA SER A 160 0.23 6.65 1.89
C SER A 160 0.53 5.64 0.78
N TYR A 161 0.41 4.34 1.05
CA TYR A 161 0.65 3.30 0.08
C TYR A 161 -0.35 3.31 -1.08
N VAL A 162 -1.62 3.66 -0.83
CA VAL A 162 -2.63 3.87 -1.88
C VAL A 162 -2.29 5.09 -2.74
N VAL A 163 -2.02 6.24 -2.10
CA VAL A 163 -1.71 7.51 -2.80
C VAL A 163 -0.41 7.43 -3.60
N LEU A 164 0.55 6.60 -3.17
CA LEU A 164 1.81 6.38 -3.87
C LEU A 164 1.60 6.06 -5.37
N GLY A 165 0.56 5.31 -5.73
CA GLY A 165 0.30 4.97 -7.14
C GLY A 165 0.10 6.20 -8.01
N THR A 166 -0.74 7.13 -7.54
CA THR A 166 -0.98 8.40 -8.23
C THR A 166 0.28 9.26 -8.29
N VAL A 167 1.09 9.27 -7.22
CA VAL A 167 2.38 9.98 -7.21
C VAL A 167 3.31 9.42 -8.28
N LEU A 168 3.42 8.09 -8.37
CA LEU A 168 4.26 7.43 -9.37
C LEU A 168 3.77 7.68 -10.80
N ASP A 169 2.45 7.66 -11.03
CA ASP A 169 1.88 7.98 -12.33
C ASP A 169 2.24 9.42 -12.75
N TRP A 170 2.09 10.42 -11.89
CA TRP A 170 2.47 11.80 -12.25
C TRP A 170 3.97 11.99 -12.50
N ILE A 171 4.84 11.26 -11.78
CA ILE A 171 6.30 11.35 -11.95
C ILE A 171 6.77 10.64 -13.23
N PHE A 172 6.30 9.41 -13.48
CA PHE A 172 6.86 8.54 -14.52
C PHE A 172 5.96 8.40 -15.75
N ASN A 173 4.63 8.55 -15.59
CA ASN A 173 3.67 8.43 -16.69
C ASN A 173 2.56 9.50 -16.61
N PRO A 174 2.90 10.80 -16.74
CA PRO A 174 1.95 11.90 -16.60
C PRO A 174 0.83 11.84 -17.64
N SER A 175 1.06 11.24 -18.81
CA SER A 175 0.03 11.05 -19.82
C SER A 175 -1.11 10.14 -19.33
N ASN A 176 -0.77 9.01 -18.71
CA ASN A 176 -1.75 8.11 -18.12
C ASN A 176 -2.43 8.73 -16.88
N ALA A 177 -1.66 9.46 -16.06
CA ALA A 177 -2.21 10.18 -14.92
C ALA A 177 -3.27 11.19 -15.36
N ALA A 178 -2.95 12.02 -16.36
CA ALA A 178 -3.79 13.07 -16.92
C ALA A 178 -5.11 12.51 -17.49
N LEU A 179 -5.08 11.35 -18.16
CA LEU A 179 -6.28 10.69 -18.67
C LEU A 179 -7.27 10.35 -17.55
N GLY A 180 -6.80 9.96 -16.37
CA GLY A 180 -7.63 9.72 -15.18
C GLY A 180 -8.38 10.96 -14.70
N PHE A 181 -7.92 12.16 -15.09
CA PHE A 181 -8.56 13.45 -14.81
C PHE A 181 -9.28 14.04 -16.03
N GLY A 182 -9.39 13.30 -17.13
CA GLY A 182 -10.07 13.74 -18.36
C GLY A 182 -9.23 14.62 -19.28
N PHE A 183 -7.91 14.71 -19.06
CA PHE A 183 -7.00 15.46 -19.92
C PHE A 183 -6.35 14.55 -20.95
N VAL A 184 -6.39 14.97 -22.22
CA VAL A 184 -5.50 14.42 -23.26
C VAL A 184 -4.25 15.29 -23.30
N LEU A 185 -3.18 14.86 -22.63
CA LEU A 185 -2.00 15.69 -22.39
C LEU A 185 -1.38 16.23 -23.69
N SER A 186 -1.38 15.44 -24.77
CA SER A 186 -0.85 15.83 -26.07
C SER A 186 -1.62 16.96 -26.78
N GLU A 187 -2.87 17.21 -26.39
CA GLU A 187 -3.71 18.28 -26.97
C GLU A 187 -3.53 19.61 -26.24
N ILE A 188 -2.81 19.62 -25.11
CA ILE A 188 -2.55 20.80 -24.30
C ILE A 188 -1.25 21.47 -24.77
N SER A 189 -1.18 22.81 -24.73
CA SER A 189 0.06 23.55 -24.99
C SER A 189 1.20 23.10 -24.06
N ASN A 190 2.45 23.23 -24.50
CA ASN A 190 3.61 22.84 -23.69
C ASN A 190 3.63 23.51 -22.31
N GLU A 191 3.21 24.77 -22.24
CA GLU A 191 3.08 25.53 -20.99
C GLU A 191 2.00 24.94 -20.08
N GLY A 192 0.84 24.57 -20.65
CA GLY A 192 -0.24 23.91 -19.93
C GLY A 192 0.15 22.51 -19.44
N GLN A 193 0.87 21.73 -20.26
CA GLN A 193 1.42 20.44 -19.85
C GLN A 193 2.39 20.61 -18.68
N ASN A 194 3.30 21.59 -18.76
CA ASN A 194 4.25 21.87 -17.68
C ASN A 194 3.54 22.22 -16.37
N ALA A 195 2.57 23.15 -16.42
CA ALA A 195 1.80 23.55 -15.25
C ALA A 195 1.03 22.37 -14.65
N LEU A 196 0.35 21.58 -15.50
CA LEU A 196 -0.43 20.42 -15.05
C LEU A 196 0.46 19.38 -14.37
N ILE A 197 1.55 18.97 -15.01
CA ILE A 197 2.47 17.96 -14.46
C ILE A 197 3.07 18.47 -13.15
N ARG A 198 3.59 19.70 -13.12
CA ARG A 198 4.21 20.30 -11.93
C ARG A 198 3.23 20.35 -10.76
N ASP A 199 2.03 20.89 -10.98
CA ASP A 199 1.08 21.20 -9.92
C ASP A 199 0.47 19.92 -9.34
N PHE A 200 0.04 18.97 -10.19
CA PHE A 200 -0.50 17.70 -9.72
C PHE A 200 0.57 16.80 -9.10
N THR A 201 1.80 16.78 -9.63
CA THR A 201 2.90 16.04 -8.98
C THR A 201 3.16 16.58 -7.59
N SER A 202 3.27 17.90 -7.44
CA SER A 202 3.49 18.55 -6.14
C SER A 202 2.33 18.27 -5.17
N LEU A 203 1.08 18.35 -5.64
CA LEU A 203 -0.12 18.08 -4.85
C LEU A 203 -0.13 16.66 -4.27
N PHE A 204 0.02 15.65 -5.11
CA PHE A 204 -0.01 14.25 -4.66
C PHE A 204 1.22 13.88 -3.85
N LEU A 205 2.40 14.39 -4.21
CA LEU A 205 3.62 14.16 -3.44
C LEU A 205 3.53 14.78 -2.04
N ALA A 206 3.02 16.01 -1.92
CA ALA A 206 2.86 16.69 -0.64
C ALA A 206 1.88 15.93 0.27
N THR A 207 0.72 15.51 -0.25
CA THR A 207 -0.26 14.75 0.54
C THR A 207 0.26 13.37 0.97
N PHE A 208 1.05 12.72 0.11
CA PHE A 208 1.78 11.50 0.45
C PHE A 208 2.76 11.71 1.61
N ILE A 209 3.60 12.76 1.52
CA ILE A 209 4.58 13.12 2.56
C ILE A 209 3.89 13.49 3.87
N PHE A 210 2.84 14.32 3.83
CA PHE A 210 2.08 14.68 5.02
C PHE A 210 1.48 13.46 5.70
N SER A 211 0.98 12.48 4.95
CA SER A 211 0.48 11.25 5.58
C SER A 211 1.60 10.49 6.29
N ILE A 212 2.77 10.34 5.66
CA ILE A 212 3.93 9.70 6.31
C ILE A 212 4.37 10.47 7.57
N LEU A 213 4.46 11.80 7.49
CA LEU A 213 4.81 12.63 8.65
C LEU A 213 3.75 12.52 9.76
N GLY A 214 2.47 12.44 9.41
CA GLY A 214 1.37 12.14 10.32
C GLY A 214 1.54 10.79 11.00
N ALA A 215 1.90 9.74 10.24
CA ALA A 215 2.20 8.43 10.79
C ALA A 215 3.37 8.49 11.78
N ILE A 216 4.46 9.19 11.46
CA ILE A 216 5.68 9.24 12.28
C ILE A 216 5.45 10.06 13.56
N THR A 217 4.98 11.29 13.39
CA THR A 217 4.90 12.30 14.46
C THR A 217 3.63 12.22 15.28
N LEU A 218 2.56 11.61 14.75
CA LEU A 218 1.22 11.66 15.35
C LEU A 218 0.73 13.09 15.59
N ASN A 219 1.20 14.08 14.82
CA ASN A 219 0.66 15.43 14.87
C ASN A 219 -0.58 15.52 13.97
N PRO A 220 -1.77 15.89 14.50
CA PRO A 220 -3.00 15.97 13.71
C PRO A 220 -2.95 17.02 12.61
N ALA A 221 -2.09 18.04 12.72
CA ALA A 221 -1.94 19.09 11.72
C ALA A 221 -1.61 18.51 10.33
N TRP A 222 -0.74 17.50 10.25
CA TRP A 222 -0.39 16.86 8.97
C TRP A 222 -1.60 16.24 8.28
N PHE A 223 -2.48 15.60 9.06
CA PHE A 223 -3.70 14.99 8.52
C PHE A 223 -4.73 16.04 8.11
N TYR A 224 -4.86 17.12 8.88
CA TYR A 224 -5.74 18.24 8.53
C TYR A 224 -5.27 18.96 7.26
N SER A 225 -3.97 19.11 7.05
CA SER A 225 -3.43 19.68 5.80
C SER A 225 -3.90 18.89 4.57
N ILE A 226 -3.86 17.55 4.64
CA ILE A 226 -4.35 16.70 3.53
C ILE A 226 -5.87 16.87 3.34
N ALA A 227 -6.63 16.86 4.44
CA ALA A 227 -8.08 17.02 4.37
C ALA A 227 -8.49 18.37 3.76
N ILE A 228 -7.83 19.46 4.16
CA ILE A 228 -8.08 20.81 3.61
C ILE A 228 -7.80 20.84 2.11
N ILE A 229 -6.70 20.25 1.66
CA ILE A 229 -6.34 20.20 0.24
C ILE A 229 -7.43 19.50 -0.58
N TYR A 230 -7.83 18.28 -0.19
CA TYR A 230 -8.79 17.51 -0.97
C TYR A 230 -10.25 17.98 -0.82
N PHE A 231 -10.66 18.48 0.35
CA PHE A 231 -11.96 19.14 0.46
C PHE A 231 -12.00 20.44 -0.34
N GLY A 232 -10.91 21.20 -0.36
CA GLY A 232 -10.76 22.36 -1.24
C GLY A 232 -10.93 21.98 -2.70
N ALA A 233 -10.24 20.93 -3.16
CA ALA A 233 -10.39 20.41 -4.52
C ALA A 233 -11.85 20.03 -4.83
N ALA A 234 -12.53 19.29 -3.93
CA ALA A 234 -13.93 18.90 -4.11
C ALA A 234 -14.88 20.10 -4.18
N ILE A 235 -14.68 21.11 -3.33
CA ILE A 235 -15.46 22.36 -3.36
C ILE A 235 -15.22 23.08 -4.70
N PHE A 236 -13.96 23.23 -5.11
CA PHE A 236 -13.64 23.94 -6.35
C PHE A 236 -14.10 23.19 -7.59
N ASN A 237 -14.13 21.86 -7.56
CA ASN A 237 -14.75 21.03 -8.59
C ASN A 237 -16.24 21.37 -8.73
N LEU A 238 -16.99 21.43 -7.63
CA LEU A 238 -18.40 21.85 -7.65
C LEU A 238 -18.57 23.30 -8.14
N THR A 239 -17.66 24.21 -7.77
CA THR A 239 -17.69 25.58 -8.31
C THR A 239 -17.45 25.61 -9.82
N ALA A 240 -16.54 24.79 -10.35
CA ALA A 240 -16.31 24.70 -11.79
C ALA A 240 -17.56 24.23 -12.54
N ILE A 241 -18.28 23.24 -11.98
CA ILE A 241 -19.53 22.73 -12.55
C ILE A 241 -20.63 23.81 -12.54
N TYR A 242 -20.94 24.37 -11.36
CA TYR A 242 -22.14 25.19 -11.17
C TYR A 242 -21.94 26.68 -11.50
N ILE A 243 -20.70 27.20 -11.40
CA ILE A 243 -20.39 28.62 -11.65
C ILE A 243 -19.76 28.80 -13.03
N HIS A 244 -18.84 27.91 -13.42
CA HIS A 244 -18.09 28.03 -14.69
C HIS A 244 -18.62 27.13 -15.81
N GLY A 245 -19.63 26.28 -15.54
CA GLY A 245 -20.32 25.49 -16.56
C GLY A 245 -19.46 24.41 -17.22
N THR A 246 -18.42 23.89 -16.55
CA THR A 246 -17.43 22.95 -17.13
C THR A 246 -17.96 21.53 -17.40
N GLY A 247 -19.27 21.30 -17.27
CA GLY A 247 -19.89 19.98 -17.34
C GLY A 247 -19.70 19.15 -16.06
N TYR A 248 -20.57 18.16 -15.83
CA TYR A 248 -20.54 17.34 -14.62
C TYR A 248 -19.31 16.42 -14.60
N ASN A 249 -18.56 16.44 -13.50
CA ASN A 249 -17.38 15.61 -13.30
C ASN A 249 -17.49 14.88 -11.95
N SER A 250 -17.41 13.55 -11.93
CA SER A 250 -17.54 12.75 -10.70
C SER A 250 -16.25 12.64 -9.86
N ILE A 251 -15.15 13.26 -10.28
CA ILE A 251 -13.86 13.22 -9.56
C ILE A 251 -13.97 13.78 -8.14
N TYR A 252 -14.88 14.73 -7.88
CA TYR A 252 -15.08 15.25 -6.51
C TYR A 252 -15.42 14.16 -5.48
N ILE A 253 -15.95 13.01 -5.91
CA ILE A 253 -16.23 11.87 -5.03
C ILE A 253 -14.92 11.27 -4.51
N SER A 254 -13.92 11.07 -5.37
CA SER A 254 -12.62 10.53 -4.94
C SER A 254 -11.88 11.53 -4.06
N GLU A 255 -12.01 12.84 -4.34
CA GLU A 255 -11.46 13.92 -3.50
C GLU A 255 -12.07 13.89 -2.09
N ILE A 256 -13.40 13.74 -1.96
CA ILE A 256 -14.07 13.61 -0.66
C ILE A 256 -13.58 12.37 0.10
N LEU A 257 -13.40 11.23 -0.58
CA LEU A 257 -12.90 10.01 0.05
C LEU A 257 -11.45 10.17 0.54
N LEU A 258 -10.58 10.76 -0.28
CA LEU A 258 -9.19 11.05 0.05
C LEU A 258 -9.07 12.11 1.16
N ALA A 259 -10.02 13.04 1.27
CA ALA A 259 -10.07 14.02 2.37
C ALA A 259 -10.56 13.41 3.69
N SER A 260 -11.58 12.57 3.62
CA SER A 260 -12.30 12.05 4.79
C SER A 260 -11.43 11.11 5.61
N TRP A 261 -10.65 10.24 4.96
CA TRP A 261 -9.74 9.31 5.64
C TRP A 261 -8.76 10.02 6.59
N PRO A 262 -7.88 10.93 6.14
CA PRO A 262 -6.95 11.63 7.02
C PRO A 262 -7.68 12.52 8.01
N LEU A 263 -8.83 13.14 7.66
CA LEU A 263 -9.63 13.89 8.63
C LEU A 263 -10.00 13.03 9.85
N PHE A 264 -10.50 11.81 9.63
CA PHE A 264 -10.83 10.88 10.72
C PHE A 264 -9.61 10.52 11.57
N LEU A 265 -8.44 10.34 10.94
CA LEU A 265 -7.19 10.09 11.68
C LEU A 265 -6.82 11.30 12.56
N GLY A 266 -6.81 12.51 12.00
CA GLY A 266 -6.51 13.74 12.73
C GLY A 266 -7.46 13.99 13.90
N LEU A 267 -8.76 13.84 13.67
CA LEU A 267 -9.78 13.97 14.72
C LEU A 267 -9.59 12.94 15.84
N THR A 268 -9.24 11.69 15.49
CA THR A 268 -8.98 10.64 16.47
C THR A 268 -7.80 10.99 17.38
N ILE A 269 -6.72 11.54 16.81
CA ILE A 269 -5.58 12.02 17.61
C ILE A 269 -6.02 13.17 18.52
N TYR A 270 -6.70 14.17 17.95
CA TYR A 270 -7.12 15.36 18.70
C TYR A 270 -8.00 15.00 19.91
N PHE A 271 -9.05 14.20 19.70
CA PHE A 271 -9.95 13.80 20.80
C PHE A 271 -9.30 12.86 21.82
N LYS A 272 -8.26 12.10 21.44
CA LYS A 272 -7.51 11.27 22.37
C LYS A 272 -6.50 12.08 23.17
N GLY A 273 -5.81 13.03 22.53
CA GLY A 273 -4.88 13.95 23.18
C GLY A 273 -5.55 14.90 24.17
N LEU A 274 -6.84 15.21 24.00
CA LEU A 274 -7.62 15.97 24.99
C LEU A 274 -8.00 15.19 26.27
N LYS A 275 -7.85 13.85 26.26
CA LYS A 275 -8.23 12.97 27.38
C LYS A 275 -7.05 12.52 28.23
N GLU A 276 -5.83 12.90 27.84
CA GLU A 276 -4.58 12.71 28.57
C GLU A 276 -4.21 14.02 29.25
#